data_AF-A0A894I6B4-F1
#
_entry.id   AF-A0A894I6B4-F1
#
_cell.length_a   1.000
_cell.length_b   1.000
_cell.length_c   1.000
_cell.angle_alpha   90.00
_cell.angle_beta   90.00
_cell.angle_gamma   90.00
#
_symmetry.space_group_name_H-M   'P 1'
#
loop_
_entity.id
_entity.type
_entity.pdbx_description
1 polymer ?
#
loop_
_entity_poly.entity_id
_entity_poly.type
_entity_poly.pdbx_seq_one_letter_code
_entity_poly.pdbx_strand_id
1 'polypeptide(L)'
;VIDGCCWRCDTKVERKEIPQWFVKITDYADELLNDLDTLESWPEQVKTMQRNWIGRSEGVEIEFDVNNSQEKLRVYTTRPDTFMGVTYLAVAAGHPLAAQAAATHPALADFIAECRNTKVAEAEMATMEKKGMATGLFAKHPLTGEDVPVWVANFVLMEYGTGAVMAVPGHDQRDWEFATKYGLQIKPVILAADGSAPDLSEAAMTEKGTLFNSGEFDGLSYEDGFNAIATKLADIGVGERKVNYRLRD
;
A
#
# COMPACT_ATOMS: atom_id res chain seq x y z
N VAL A 1 -11.92 -16.27 -16.82
CA VAL A 1 -12.28 -15.24 -17.82
C VAL A 1 -11.25 -15.36 -18.93
N ILE A 2 -11.64 -15.40 -20.20
CA ILE A 2 -10.71 -15.42 -21.36
C ILE A 2 -10.99 -14.14 -22.15
N ASP A 3 -9.97 -13.29 -22.33
CA ASP A 3 -10.07 -11.99 -23.02
C ASP A 3 -11.25 -11.10 -22.54
N GLY A 4 -11.47 -11.07 -21.24
CA GLY A 4 -12.57 -10.30 -20.64
C GLY A 4 -13.96 -10.91 -20.84
N CYS A 5 -14.09 -12.08 -21.44
CA CYS A 5 -15.37 -12.73 -21.72
C CYS A 5 -15.56 -14.06 -20.96
N CYS A 6 -16.81 -14.48 -20.88
CA CYS A 6 -17.18 -15.78 -20.31
C CYS A 6 -16.66 -16.90 -21.22
N TRP A 7 -15.89 -17.83 -20.66
CA TRP A 7 -15.28 -18.92 -21.43
C TRP A 7 -16.28 -19.90 -22.08
N ARG A 8 -17.58 -19.80 -21.75
CA ARG A 8 -18.64 -20.65 -22.32
C ARG A 8 -19.51 -19.95 -23.36
N CYS A 9 -19.72 -18.64 -23.22
CA CYS A 9 -20.73 -17.93 -23.99
C CYS A 9 -20.25 -16.59 -24.55
N ASP A 10 -18.97 -16.27 -24.41
CA ASP A 10 -18.29 -15.10 -24.99
C ASP A 10 -18.93 -13.74 -24.64
N THR A 11 -19.80 -13.71 -23.65
CA THR A 11 -20.40 -12.48 -23.14
C THR A 11 -19.38 -11.73 -22.28
N LYS A 12 -19.41 -10.40 -22.36
CA LYS A 12 -18.57 -9.53 -21.53
C LYS A 12 -18.90 -9.76 -20.07
N VAL A 13 -17.92 -10.23 -19.30
CA VAL A 13 -18.05 -10.36 -17.84
C VAL A 13 -18.03 -8.95 -17.24
N GLU A 14 -18.94 -8.64 -16.34
CA GLU A 14 -18.96 -7.38 -15.61
C GLU A 14 -18.70 -7.63 -14.12
N ARG A 15 -18.06 -6.65 -13.45
CA ARG A 15 -17.90 -6.69 -12.01
C ARG A 15 -19.16 -6.13 -11.38
N LYS A 16 -19.82 -6.92 -10.54
CA LYS A 16 -21.07 -6.53 -9.87
C LYS A 16 -20.92 -6.71 -8.37
N GLU A 17 -21.29 -5.67 -7.64
CA GLU A 17 -21.39 -5.73 -6.18
C GLU A 17 -22.66 -6.50 -5.82
N ILE A 18 -22.48 -7.67 -5.20
CA ILE A 18 -23.58 -8.53 -4.74
C ILE A 18 -23.27 -9.04 -3.33
N PRO A 19 -24.27 -9.18 -2.46
CA PRO A 19 -24.09 -9.82 -1.17
C PRO A 19 -23.73 -11.31 -1.37
N GLN A 20 -22.66 -11.78 -0.73
CA GLN A 20 -22.22 -13.17 -0.73
C GLN A 20 -21.93 -13.67 0.68
N TRP A 21 -21.88 -15.00 0.83
CA TRP A 21 -21.46 -15.65 2.06
C TRP A 21 -19.95 -15.89 2.02
N PHE A 22 -19.27 -15.58 3.12
CA PHE A 22 -17.84 -15.79 3.31
C PHE A 22 -17.62 -16.69 4.53
N VAL A 23 -16.59 -17.53 4.48
CA VAL A 23 -16.13 -18.31 5.64
C VAL A 23 -14.95 -17.56 6.22
N LYS A 24 -15.00 -17.27 7.52
CA LYS A 24 -13.98 -16.47 8.19
C LYS A 24 -12.68 -17.25 8.43
N ILE A 25 -12.03 -17.67 7.35
CA ILE A 25 -10.77 -18.43 7.38
C ILE A 25 -9.63 -17.60 7.98
N THR A 26 -9.73 -16.27 7.90
CA THR A 26 -8.75 -15.35 8.49
C THR A 26 -8.67 -15.45 10.02
N ASP A 27 -9.71 -15.92 10.71
CA ASP A 27 -9.65 -16.22 12.15
C ASP A 27 -8.65 -17.35 12.47
N TYR A 28 -8.32 -18.18 11.48
CA TYR A 28 -7.34 -19.27 11.58
C TYR A 28 -6.01 -18.92 10.89
N ALA A 29 -5.78 -17.68 10.46
CA ALA A 29 -4.59 -17.35 9.65
C ALA A 29 -3.26 -17.62 10.37
N ASP A 30 -3.16 -17.31 11.67
CA ASP A 30 -1.98 -17.61 12.47
C ASP A 30 -1.80 -19.12 12.69
N GLU A 31 -2.89 -19.84 12.97
CA GLU A 31 -2.86 -21.30 13.14
C GLU A 31 -2.40 -21.98 11.84
N LEU A 32 -3.02 -21.62 10.70
CA LEU A 32 -2.64 -22.10 9.38
C LEU A 32 -1.19 -21.80 9.02
N LEU A 33 -0.64 -20.68 9.48
CA LEU A 33 0.75 -20.30 9.21
C LEU A 33 1.73 -21.07 10.09
N ASN A 34 1.47 -21.11 11.40
CA ASN A 34 2.36 -21.71 12.39
C ASN A 34 2.41 -23.23 12.22
N ASP A 35 1.26 -23.86 11.90
CA ASP A 35 1.17 -25.31 11.77
C ASP A 35 1.94 -25.83 10.55
N LEU A 36 2.29 -24.99 9.56
CA LEU A 36 3.17 -25.38 8.45
C LEU A 36 4.54 -25.89 8.93
N ASP A 37 5.02 -25.38 10.07
CA ASP A 37 6.30 -25.81 10.65
C ASP A 37 6.24 -27.22 11.24
N THR A 38 5.04 -27.69 11.60
CA THR A 38 4.81 -29.06 12.09
C THR A 38 4.77 -30.09 10.96
N LEU A 39 4.58 -29.65 9.71
CA LEU A 39 4.45 -30.51 8.55
C LEU A 39 5.83 -30.92 8.00
N GLU A 40 6.57 -31.73 8.76
CA GLU A 40 7.92 -32.19 8.41
C GLU A 40 7.98 -32.99 7.09
N SER A 41 6.88 -33.68 6.76
CA SER A 41 6.77 -34.51 5.55
C SER A 41 6.31 -33.73 4.30
N TRP A 42 6.04 -32.43 4.41
CA TRP A 42 5.58 -31.62 3.28
C TRP A 42 6.75 -31.03 2.48
N PRO A 43 6.64 -30.95 1.14
CA PRO A 43 7.63 -30.28 0.32
C PRO A 43 7.78 -28.80 0.73
N GLU A 44 9.02 -28.33 0.89
CA GLU A 44 9.27 -26.94 1.32
C GLU A 44 8.72 -25.90 0.34
N GLN A 45 8.65 -26.25 -0.95
CA GLN A 45 8.04 -25.40 -1.97
C GLN A 45 6.56 -25.14 -1.68
N VAL A 46 5.81 -26.17 -1.26
CA VAL A 46 4.38 -26.03 -0.93
C VAL A 46 4.20 -25.19 0.33
N LYS A 47 5.00 -25.45 1.38
CA LYS A 47 4.98 -24.63 2.61
C LYS A 47 5.30 -23.18 2.30
N THR A 48 6.31 -22.92 1.47
CA THR A 48 6.67 -21.56 1.03
C THR A 48 5.55 -20.88 0.27
N MET A 49 4.88 -21.58 -0.66
CA MET A 49 3.70 -21.05 -1.36
C MET A 49 2.58 -20.68 -0.38
N GLN A 50 2.30 -21.54 0.61
CA GLN A 50 1.29 -21.28 1.64
C GLN A 50 1.66 -20.08 2.52
N ARG A 51 2.92 -19.99 3.00
CA ARG A 51 3.39 -18.82 3.77
C ARG A 51 3.24 -17.52 2.97
N ASN A 52 3.61 -17.53 1.69
CA ASN A 52 3.46 -16.37 0.80
C ASN A 52 2.00 -16.02 0.49
N TRP A 53 1.13 -17.03 0.44
CA TRP A 53 -0.30 -16.86 0.23
C TRP A 53 -1.00 -16.29 1.47
N ILE A 54 -0.71 -16.85 2.66
CA ILE A 54 -1.21 -16.35 3.93
C ILE A 54 -0.69 -14.93 4.17
N GLY A 55 0.60 -14.72 3.93
CA GLY A 55 1.23 -13.41 3.87
C GLY A 55 1.03 -12.59 5.14
N ARG A 56 1.33 -13.19 6.31
CA ARG A 56 1.32 -12.47 7.59
C ARG A 56 2.38 -11.38 7.58
N SER A 57 1.99 -10.19 8.00
CA SER A 57 2.86 -9.04 8.11
C SER A 57 2.55 -8.29 9.39
N GLU A 58 3.58 -7.77 10.05
CA GLU A 58 3.44 -6.86 11.17
C GLU A 58 3.83 -5.46 10.71
N GLY A 59 2.98 -4.50 11.03
CA GLY A 59 3.12 -3.14 10.55
C GLY A 59 2.42 -2.16 11.44
N VAL A 60 2.17 -0.98 10.88
CA VAL A 60 1.47 0.12 11.55
C VAL A 60 0.33 0.56 10.64
N GLU A 61 -0.88 0.63 11.19
CA GLU A 61 -1.98 1.39 10.59
C GLU A 61 -1.84 2.84 11.02
N ILE A 62 -1.85 3.77 10.07
CA ILE A 62 -1.56 5.18 10.26
C ILE A 62 -2.71 5.99 9.67
N GLU A 63 -3.12 7.03 10.38
CA GLU A 63 -4.20 7.92 10.01
C GLU A 63 -3.66 9.28 9.57
N PHE A 64 -4.13 9.74 8.40
CA PHE A 64 -3.85 11.06 7.85
C PHE A 64 -5.13 11.88 7.83
N ASP A 65 -5.08 13.10 8.35
CA ASP A 65 -6.18 14.05 8.22
C ASP A 65 -6.24 14.60 6.80
N VAL A 66 -7.41 14.52 6.14
CA VAL A 66 -7.60 15.10 4.81
C VAL A 66 -7.91 16.59 4.95
N ASN A 67 -7.14 17.42 4.25
CA ASN A 67 -7.29 18.88 4.33
C ASN A 67 -8.69 19.32 3.92
N ASN A 68 -9.27 20.26 4.68
CA ASN A 68 -10.63 20.78 4.49
C ASN A 68 -11.74 19.71 4.53
N SER A 69 -11.48 18.58 5.18
CA SER A 69 -12.45 17.49 5.37
C SER A 69 -12.45 17.03 6.83
N GLN A 70 -13.53 16.37 7.24
CA GLN A 70 -13.57 15.60 8.49
C GLN A 70 -13.19 14.13 8.24
N GLU A 71 -12.96 13.76 6.99
CA GLU A 71 -12.52 12.41 6.62
C GLU A 71 -11.06 12.18 6.98
N LYS A 72 -10.80 10.95 7.40
CA LYS A 72 -9.49 10.44 7.80
C LYS A 72 -9.10 9.35 6.83
N LEU A 73 -7.89 9.46 6.29
CA LEU A 73 -7.34 8.48 5.37
C LEU A 73 -6.41 7.54 6.15
N ARG A 74 -6.87 6.31 6.35
CA ARG A 74 -6.07 5.27 7.01
C ARG A 74 -5.26 4.51 5.98
N VAL A 75 -4.01 4.24 6.29
CA VAL A 75 -3.09 3.45 5.46
C VAL A 75 -2.40 2.41 6.33
N TYR A 76 -1.93 1.32 5.73
CA TYR A 76 -1.14 0.31 6.41
C TYR A 76 0.24 0.18 5.78
N THR A 77 1.28 0.07 6.59
CA THR A 77 2.66 -0.14 6.14
C THR A 77 3.40 -1.13 7.00
N THR A 78 4.23 -1.95 6.36
CA THR A 78 5.24 -2.81 7.02
C THR A 78 6.60 -2.13 7.12
N ARG A 79 6.72 -0.90 6.61
CA ARG A 79 7.92 -0.05 6.60
C ARG A 79 7.64 1.30 7.28
N PRO A 80 7.22 1.34 8.56
CA PRO A 80 7.08 2.62 9.27
C PRO A 80 8.44 3.33 9.45
N ASP A 81 9.56 2.61 9.36
CA ASP A 81 10.92 3.18 9.35
C ASP A 81 11.12 4.22 8.25
N THR A 82 10.42 4.10 7.12
CA THR A 82 10.53 5.01 5.98
C THR A 82 9.47 6.11 5.98
N PHE A 83 8.67 6.25 7.05
CA PHE A 83 7.49 7.11 7.09
C PHE A 83 7.79 8.58 6.76
N MET A 84 8.94 9.09 7.19
CA MET A 84 9.36 10.47 6.89
C MET A 84 9.66 10.73 5.41
N GLY A 85 9.72 9.67 4.59
CA GLY A 85 9.90 9.69 3.14
C GLY A 85 8.60 9.64 2.35
N VAL A 86 7.43 9.71 3.01
CA VAL A 86 6.13 9.76 2.33
C VAL A 86 6.00 11.06 1.54
N THR A 87 5.77 10.95 0.24
CA THR A 87 5.64 12.12 -0.66
C THR A 87 4.30 12.20 -1.40
N TYR A 88 3.53 11.11 -1.42
CA TYR A 88 2.13 11.11 -1.85
C TYR A 88 1.37 9.96 -1.17
N LEU A 89 0.04 10.05 -1.19
CA LEU A 89 -0.85 8.95 -0.81
C LEU A 89 -1.58 8.44 -2.04
N ALA A 90 -1.79 7.13 -2.13
CA ALA A 90 -2.55 6.52 -3.22
C ALA A 90 -3.77 5.78 -2.68
N VAL A 91 -4.93 6.04 -3.28
CA VAL A 91 -6.20 5.39 -2.96
C VAL A 91 -6.71 4.59 -4.15
N ALA A 92 -7.43 3.51 -3.87
CA ALA A 92 -8.09 2.73 -4.90
C ALA A 92 -9.21 3.54 -5.59
N ALA A 93 -9.52 3.21 -6.84
CA ALA A 93 -10.61 3.84 -7.59
C ALA A 93 -12.01 3.67 -6.94
N GLY A 94 -12.17 2.67 -6.07
CA GLY A 94 -13.40 2.45 -5.30
C GLY A 94 -13.46 3.24 -3.97
N HIS A 95 -12.41 3.96 -3.60
CA HIS A 95 -12.33 4.62 -2.29
C HIS A 95 -13.31 5.81 -2.19
N PRO A 96 -13.94 6.05 -1.03
CA PRO A 96 -14.86 7.19 -0.84
C PRO A 96 -14.26 8.54 -1.25
N LEU A 97 -13.02 8.83 -0.85
CA LEU A 97 -12.29 10.04 -1.28
C LEU A 97 -12.13 10.16 -2.80
N ALA A 98 -11.95 9.04 -3.52
CA ALA A 98 -11.88 9.06 -4.98
C ALA A 98 -13.22 9.49 -5.59
N ALA A 99 -14.32 8.96 -5.07
CA ALA A 99 -15.67 9.35 -5.49
C ALA A 99 -15.98 10.82 -5.17
N GLN A 100 -15.57 11.29 -3.98
CA GLN A 100 -15.72 12.70 -3.58
C GLN A 100 -14.95 13.62 -4.52
N ALA A 101 -13.68 13.31 -4.80
CA ALA A 101 -12.85 14.10 -5.70
C ALA A 101 -13.38 14.12 -7.14
N ALA A 102 -13.97 13.00 -7.60
CA ALA A 102 -14.52 12.88 -8.94
C ALA A 102 -15.79 13.69 -9.17
N ALA A 103 -16.53 14.06 -8.11
CA ALA A 103 -17.77 14.82 -8.22
C ALA A 103 -17.60 16.17 -8.94
N THR A 104 -16.41 16.76 -8.88
CA THR A 104 -16.06 18.03 -9.53
C THR A 104 -14.97 17.89 -10.61
N HIS A 105 -14.52 16.67 -10.90
CA HIS A 105 -13.43 16.40 -11.84
C HIS A 105 -13.83 15.31 -12.86
N PRO A 106 -14.41 15.69 -14.02
CA PRO A 106 -14.90 14.74 -15.01
C PRO A 106 -13.83 13.74 -15.49
N ALA A 107 -12.60 14.20 -15.74
CA ALA A 107 -11.51 13.32 -16.15
C ALA A 107 -11.16 12.26 -15.08
N LEU A 108 -11.31 12.60 -13.79
CA LEU A 108 -11.11 11.66 -12.70
C LEU A 108 -12.25 10.64 -12.61
N ALA A 109 -13.49 11.08 -12.85
CA ALA A 109 -14.64 10.18 -12.94
C ALA A 109 -14.46 9.14 -14.06
N ASP A 110 -14.01 9.59 -15.24
CA ASP A 110 -13.70 8.71 -16.37
C ASP A 110 -12.57 7.73 -16.05
N PHE A 111 -11.50 8.20 -15.39
CA PHE A 111 -10.40 7.34 -14.96
C PHE A 111 -10.84 6.29 -13.92
N ILE A 112 -11.67 6.68 -12.95
CA ILE A 112 -12.24 5.75 -11.97
C ILE A 112 -13.11 4.68 -12.67
N ALA A 113 -13.89 5.07 -13.68
CA ALA A 113 -14.69 4.15 -14.47
C ALA A 113 -13.81 3.20 -15.31
N GLU A 114 -12.69 3.68 -15.88
CA GLU A 114 -11.68 2.84 -16.54
C GLU A 114 -11.12 1.81 -15.56
N CYS A 115 -10.65 2.23 -14.38
CA CYS A 115 -10.06 1.34 -13.38
C CYS A 115 -11.02 0.24 -12.90
N ARG A 116 -12.32 0.53 -12.79
CA ARG A 116 -13.34 -0.48 -12.42
C ARG A 116 -13.51 -1.56 -13.48
N ASN A 117 -13.21 -1.25 -14.73
CA ASN A 117 -13.32 -2.17 -15.86
C ASN A 117 -12.03 -2.94 -16.17
N THR A 118 -10.90 -2.51 -15.62
CA THR A 118 -9.62 -3.21 -15.76
C THR A 118 -9.66 -4.54 -15.00
N LYS A 119 -9.76 -5.63 -15.75
CA LYS A 119 -9.71 -7.00 -15.24
C LYS A 119 -8.26 -7.43 -15.18
N VAL A 120 -7.76 -7.66 -13.98
CA VAL A 120 -6.40 -8.14 -13.82
C VAL A 120 -6.44 -9.17 -12.72
N ALA A 121 -6.01 -10.40 -13.03
CA ALA A 121 -5.69 -11.35 -11.98
C ALA A 121 -4.59 -10.73 -11.11
N GLU A 122 -4.56 -11.00 -9.81
CA GLU A 122 -3.57 -10.40 -8.90
C GLU A 122 -2.12 -10.58 -9.39
N ALA A 123 -1.83 -11.68 -10.09
CA ALA A 123 -0.54 -11.95 -10.72
C ALA A 123 -0.21 -11.03 -11.90
N GLU A 124 -1.22 -10.61 -12.68
CA GLU A 124 -1.06 -9.70 -13.83
C GLU A 124 -0.96 -8.23 -13.37
N MET A 125 -1.31 -7.91 -12.12
CA MET A 125 -1.23 -6.55 -11.59
C MET A 125 0.21 -6.08 -11.43
N ALA A 126 1.13 -6.99 -11.14
CA ALA A 126 2.54 -6.68 -10.97
C ALA A 126 3.21 -6.24 -12.30
N THR A 127 2.71 -6.72 -13.44
CA THR A 127 3.24 -6.41 -14.78
C THR A 127 2.44 -5.34 -15.51
N MET A 128 1.29 -4.93 -14.96
CA MET A 128 0.45 -3.90 -15.55
C MET A 128 1.12 -2.52 -15.49
N GLU A 129 0.88 -1.73 -16.53
CA GLU A 129 1.27 -0.32 -16.52
C GLU A 129 0.58 0.43 -15.36
N LYS A 130 1.38 1.07 -14.52
CA LYS A 130 0.89 1.86 -13.39
C LYS A 130 0.30 3.17 -13.91
N LYS A 131 -1.01 3.32 -13.73
CA LYS A 131 -1.76 4.52 -14.11
C LYS A 131 -2.32 5.18 -12.85
N GLY A 132 -2.35 6.50 -12.84
CA GLY A 132 -2.97 7.24 -11.77
C GLY A 132 -3.29 8.68 -12.15
N MET A 133 -4.12 9.32 -11.33
CA MET A 133 -4.56 10.69 -11.51
C MET A 133 -4.64 11.40 -10.16
N ALA A 134 -4.17 12.66 -10.13
CA ALA A 134 -4.27 13.50 -8.95
C ALA A 134 -5.74 13.77 -8.61
N THR A 135 -6.09 13.66 -7.32
CA THR A 135 -7.45 13.97 -6.85
C THR A 135 -7.70 15.47 -6.67
N GLY A 136 -6.62 16.25 -6.53
CA GLY A 136 -6.67 17.63 -6.04
C GLY A 136 -6.84 17.74 -4.52
N LEU A 137 -7.02 16.61 -3.82
CA LEU A 137 -7.03 16.54 -2.37
C LEU A 137 -5.60 16.40 -1.83
N PHE A 138 -5.42 16.91 -0.62
CA PHE A 138 -4.18 16.81 0.13
C PHE A 138 -4.51 16.26 1.52
N ALA A 139 -3.59 15.48 2.07
CA ALA A 139 -3.67 15.00 3.43
C ALA A 139 -2.45 15.48 4.20
N LYS A 140 -2.59 15.65 5.51
CA LYS A 140 -1.54 16.21 6.35
C LYS A 140 -0.66 15.10 6.91
N HIS A 141 0.64 15.17 6.65
CA HIS A 141 1.58 14.22 7.23
C HIS A 141 1.64 14.42 8.76
N PRO A 142 1.34 13.40 9.58
CA PRO A 142 1.14 13.61 11.02
C PRO A 142 2.40 14.04 11.78
N LEU A 143 3.60 13.65 11.31
CA LEU A 143 4.87 14.03 11.95
C LEU A 143 5.51 15.32 11.40
N THR A 144 5.53 15.54 10.07
CA THR A 144 6.12 16.76 9.48
C THR A 144 5.13 17.93 9.41
N GLY A 145 3.83 17.66 9.39
CA GLY A 145 2.78 18.64 9.17
C GLY A 145 2.66 19.14 7.71
N GLU A 146 3.45 18.57 6.79
CA GLU A 146 3.46 18.93 5.38
C GLU A 146 2.22 18.38 4.64
N ASP A 147 1.80 19.07 3.59
CA ASP A 147 0.70 18.63 2.73
C ASP A 147 1.19 17.59 1.73
N VAL A 148 0.54 16.43 1.74
CA VAL A 148 0.85 15.28 0.89
C VAL A 148 -0.28 15.09 -0.12
N PRO A 149 -0.02 15.13 -1.44
CA PRO A 149 -1.06 14.99 -2.46
C PRO A 149 -1.65 13.58 -2.45
N VAL A 150 -2.97 13.48 -2.62
CA VAL A 150 -3.70 12.22 -2.74
C VAL A 150 -3.96 11.90 -4.21
N TRP A 151 -3.65 10.68 -4.62
CA TRP A 151 -3.79 10.18 -5.98
C TRP A 151 -4.72 8.98 -6.04
N VAL A 152 -5.49 8.85 -7.11
CA VAL A 152 -6.13 7.57 -7.46
C VAL A 152 -5.15 6.77 -8.29
N ALA A 153 -4.90 5.52 -7.92
CA ALA A 153 -3.99 4.64 -8.64
C ALA A 153 -4.61 3.27 -8.93
N ASN A 154 -4.35 2.73 -10.12
CA ASN A 154 -4.94 1.46 -10.58
C ASN A 154 -4.37 0.20 -9.91
N PHE A 155 -3.26 0.32 -9.19
CA PHE A 155 -2.61 -0.78 -8.49
C PHE A 155 -2.98 -0.86 -7.00
N VAL A 156 -3.75 0.10 -6.49
CA VAL A 156 -4.29 0.06 -5.13
C VAL A 156 -5.67 -0.59 -5.17
N LEU A 157 -5.87 -1.64 -4.36
CA LEU A 157 -7.11 -2.42 -4.31
C LEU A 157 -7.92 -2.06 -3.07
N MET A 158 -9.23 -1.91 -3.23
CA MET A 158 -10.13 -1.68 -2.09
C MET A 158 -10.16 -2.86 -1.12
N GLU A 159 -9.96 -4.06 -1.63
CA GLU A 159 -10.02 -5.31 -0.87
C GLU A 159 -8.73 -5.59 -0.09
N TYR A 160 -7.69 -4.76 -0.26
CA TYR A 160 -6.41 -4.94 0.42
C TYR A 160 -6.16 -3.80 1.43
N GLY A 161 -6.05 -4.17 2.70
CA GLY A 161 -5.89 -3.21 3.80
C GLY A 161 -7.09 -2.26 3.90
N THR A 162 -6.81 -0.97 3.87
CA THR A 162 -7.82 0.11 3.99
C THR A 162 -8.29 0.65 2.63
N GLY A 163 -7.81 0.08 1.52
CA GLY A 163 -8.04 0.65 0.19
C GLY A 163 -7.18 1.88 -0.11
N ALA A 164 -6.18 2.15 0.74
CA ALA A 164 -5.23 3.25 0.61
C ALA A 164 -3.84 2.85 1.10
N VAL A 165 -2.80 3.42 0.48
CA VAL A 165 -1.41 3.20 0.83
C VAL A 165 -0.67 4.53 0.87
N MET A 166 0.28 4.65 1.80
CA MET A 166 1.28 5.71 1.72
C MET A 166 2.34 5.31 0.70
N ALA A 167 2.85 6.28 -0.05
CA ALA A 167 3.90 6.03 -1.00
C ALA A 167 5.22 6.61 -0.55
N VAL A 168 6.26 5.78 -0.56
CA VAL A 168 7.63 6.18 -0.20
C VAL A 168 8.57 5.85 -1.37
N PRO A 169 8.61 6.72 -2.40
CA PRO A 169 9.34 6.43 -3.64
C PRO A 169 10.84 6.18 -3.45
N GLY A 170 11.45 6.64 -2.37
CA GLY A 170 12.85 6.32 -2.09
C GLY A 170 13.09 4.85 -1.77
N HIS A 171 12.07 4.13 -1.29
CA HIS A 171 12.24 2.82 -0.65
C HIS A 171 11.18 1.76 -1.01
N ASP A 172 10.23 2.07 -1.89
CA ASP A 172 9.37 1.08 -2.56
C ASP A 172 9.50 1.27 -4.08
N GLN A 173 9.90 0.20 -4.77
CA GLN A 173 10.15 0.22 -6.21
C GLN A 173 8.89 0.59 -7.01
N ARG A 174 7.70 0.21 -6.53
CA ARG A 174 6.46 0.52 -7.24
C ARG A 174 6.10 1.99 -7.11
N ASP A 175 6.35 2.56 -5.94
CA ASP A 175 6.15 3.98 -5.68
C ASP A 175 7.17 4.82 -6.45
N TRP A 176 8.42 4.35 -6.56
CA TRP A 176 9.46 4.97 -7.39
C TRP A 176 9.05 5.04 -8.86
N GLU A 177 8.62 3.93 -9.45
CA GLU A 177 8.20 3.90 -10.86
C GLU A 177 7.02 4.85 -11.12
N PHE A 178 6.07 4.91 -10.19
CA PHE A 178 4.95 5.83 -10.28
C PHE A 178 5.40 7.28 -10.12
N ALA A 179 6.21 7.59 -9.11
CA ALA A 179 6.72 8.93 -8.86
C ALA A 179 7.56 9.45 -10.03
N THR A 180 8.47 8.65 -10.55
CA THR A 180 9.29 8.97 -11.73
C THR A 180 8.41 9.24 -12.95
N LYS A 181 7.38 8.41 -13.19
CA LYS A 181 6.45 8.60 -14.32
C LYS A 181 5.65 9.91 -14.23
N TYR A 182 5.21 10.29 -13.03
CA TYR A 182 4.34 11.46 -12.82
C TYR A 182 5.08 12.71 -12.31
N GLY A 183 6.40 12.66 -12.19
CA GLY A 183 7.21 13.78 -11.68
C GLY A 183 6.93 14.12 -10.21
N LEU A 184 6.56 13.12 -9.40
CA LEU A 184 6.34 13.30 -7.96
C LEU A 184 7.68 13.34 -7.22
N GLN A 185 7.68 13.95 -6.04
CA GLN A 185 8.87 14.06 -5.22
C GLN A 185 9.35 12.67 -4.78
N ILE A 186 10.66 12.45 -4.87
CA ILE A 186 11.35 11.25 -4.36
C ILE A 186 12.27 11.73 -3.23
N LYS A 187 12.01 11.26 -2.00
CA LYS A 187 12.75 11.67 -0.81
C LYS A 187 13.45 10.45 -0.19
N PRO A 188 14.80 10.39 -0.20
CA PRO A 188 15.52 9.32 0.50
C PRO A 188 15.54 9.59 2.01
N VAL A 189 15.26 8.55 2.78
CA VAL A 189 15.26 8.56 4.26
C VAL A 189 15.99 7.39 4.90
N ILE A 190 16.55 6.47 4.12
CA ILE A 190 17.42 5.37 4.58
C ILE A 190 18.79 5.49 3.89
N LEU A 191 19.86 5.42 4.66
CA LEU A 191 21.24 5.43 4.16
C LEU A 191 21.58 4.10 3.48
N ALA A 192 22.47 4.16 2.49
CA ALA A 192 23.08 2.97 1.91
C ALA A 192 23.97 2.23 2.93
N ALA A 193 24.37 1.00 2.61
CA ALA A 193 25.12 0.14 3.52
C ALA A 193 26.49 0.73 3.96
N ASP A 194 27.06 1.63 3.16
CA ASP A 194 28.31 2.34 3.47
C ASP A 194 28.08 3.66 4.26
N GLY A 195 26.83 3.96 4.62
CA GLY A 195 26.44 5.18 5.33
C GLY A 195 26.27 6.41 4.44
N SER A 196 26.38 6.28 3.12
CA SER A 196 26.15 7.37 2.18
C SER A 196 24.66 7.56 1.86
N ALA A 197 24.30 8.71 1.28
CA ALA A 197 22.97 8.91 0.73
C ALA A 197 22.78 8.00 -0.50
N PRO A 198 21.64 7.30 -0.63
CA PRO A 198 21.44 6.38 -1.74
C PRO A 198 21.29 7.11 -3.07
N ASP A 199 21.77 6.49 -4.15
CA ASP A 199 21.48 6.90 -5.52
C ASP A 199 20.13 6.30 -5.95
N LEU A 200 19.14 7.18 -6.16
CA LEU A 200 17.78 6.82 -6.56
C LEU A 200 17.48 7.19 -8.03
N SER A 201 18.52 7.45 -8.83
CA SER A 201 18.37 7.85 -10.23
C SER A 201 17.83 6.72 -11.12
N GLU A 202 18.09 5.46 -10.76
CA GLU A 202 17.68 4.28 -11.55
C GLU A 202 16.59 3.43 -10.89
N ALA A 203 16.52 3.40 -9.56
CA ALA A 203 15.60 2.53 -8.81
C ALA A 203 15.40 3.01 -7.35
N ALA A 204 14.41 2.44 -6.66
CA ALA A 204 14.27 2.59 -5.21
C ALA A 204 15.32 1.75 -4.48
N MET A 205 15.77 2.21 -3.31
CA MET A 205 16.57 1.41 -2.39
C MET A 205 15.67 0.71 -1.39
N THR A 206 15.45 -0.59 -1.56
CA THR A 206 14.49 -1.37 -0.76
C THR A 206 15.08 -1.94 0.53
N GLU A 207 16.41 -1.95 0.61
CA GLU A 207 17.19 -2.42 1.75
C GLU A 207 16.82 -1.67 3.03
N LYS A 208 16.97 -2.38 4.16
CA LYS A 208 16.80 -1.82 5.49
C LYS A 208 18.15 -1.32 5.98
N GLY A 209 18.18 -0.12 6.54
CA GLY A 209 19.41 0.56 6.93
C GLY A 209 19.16 1.62 7.99
N THR A 210 20.16 2.49 8.15
CA THR A 210 20.11 3.59 9.11
C THR A 210 19.25 4.73 8.59
N LEU A 211 18.38 5.30 9.44
CA LEU A 211 17.51 6.41 9.08
C LEU A 211 18.31 7.72 8.96
N PHE A 212 17.95 8.53 7.97
CA PHE A 212 18.41 9.91 7.81
C PHE A 212 17.29 10.77 7.20
N ASN A 213 17.42 12.10 7.16
CA ASN A 213 16.36 13.01 6.71
C ASN A 213 14.99 12.78 7.39
N SER A 214 15.03 12.28 8.61
CA SER A 214 13.91 11.80 9.42
C SER A 214 13.77 12.54 10.75
N GLY A 215 14.55 13.60 10.98
CA GLY A 215 14.38 14.49 12.13
C GLY A 215 14.79 13.82 13.43
N GLU A 216 13.85 13.67 14.38
CA GLU A 216 14.14 13.05 15.69
C GLU A 216 14.56 11.56 15.60
N PHE A 217 14.37 10.93 14.44
CA PHE A 217 14.70 9.52 14.20
C PHE A 217 16.03 9.31 13.46
N ASP A 218 16.76 10.39 13.14
CA ASP A 218 18.04 10.29 12.43
C ASP A 218 19.07 9.46 13.22
N GLY A 219 19.79 8.58 12.51
CA GLY A 219 20.82 7.72 13.08
C GLY A 219 20.31 6.41 13.70
N LEU A 220 18.99 6.21 13.79
CA LEU A 220 18.42 4.95 14.27
C LEU A 220 18.60 3.81 13.26
N SER A 221 18.74 2.58 13.77
CA SER A 221 18.68 1.36 12.97
C SER A 221 17.26 1.11 12.44
N TYR A 222 17.08 0.15 11.54
CA TYR A 222 15.74 -0.25 11.08
C TYR A 222 14.82 -0.65 12.25
N GLU A 223 15.29 -1.49 13.19
CA GLU A 223 14.44 -1.97 14.29
C GLU A 223 14.11 -0.85 15.27
N ASP A 224 15.10 -0.02 15.62
CA ASP A 224 14.89 1.11 16.52
C ASP A 224 14.00 2.18 15.87
N GLY A 225 14.20 2.47 14.58
CA GLY A 225 13.42 3.42 13.79
C GLY A 225 11.97 2.95 13.62
N PHE A 226 11.75 1.69 13.29
CA PHE A 226 10.42 1.07 13.27
C PHE A 226 9.72 1.29 14.61
N ASN A 227 10.41 0.95 15.71
CA ASN A 227 9.83 1.02 17.04
C ASN A 227 9.56 2.46 17.48
N ALA A 228 10.50 3.37 17.25
CA ALA A 228 10.38 4.77 17.63
C ALA A 228 9.24 5.47 16.87
N ILE A 229 9.15 5.26 15.55
CA ILE A 229 8.09 5.88 14.73
C ILE A 229 6.73 5.27 15.09
N ALA A 230 6.62 3.96 15.23
CA ALA A 230 5.38 3.31 15.64
C ALA A 230 4.88 3.82 17.00
N THR A 231 5.77 3.95 17.98
CA THR A 231 5.45 4.50 19.31
C THR A 231 5.03 5.97 19.20
N LYS A 232 5.76 6.79 18.44
CA LYS A 232 5.42 8.21 18.26
C LYS A 232 4.02 8.39 17.68
N LEU A 233 3.68 7.63 16.64
CA LEU A 233 2.36 7.68 16.00
C LEU A 233 1.24 7.24 16.96
N ALA A 234 1.51 6.23 17.79
CA ALA A 234 0.59 5.80 18.83
C ALA A 234 0.39 6.85 19.94
N ASP A 235 1.48 7.47 20.42
CA ASP A 235 1.44 8.48 21.48
C ASP A 235 0.63 9.72 21.08
N ILE A 236 0.66 10.10 19.80
CA ILE A 236 -0.15 11.21 19.27
C ILE A 236 -1.54 10.75 18.78
N GLY A 237 -1.87 9.47 18.92
CA GLY A 237 -3.20 8.92 18.65
C GLY A 237 -3.57 8.79 17.17
N VAL A 238 -2.57 8.73 16.28
CA VAL A 238 -2.77 8.65 14.81
C VAL A 238 -2.19 7.37 14.21
N GLY A 239 -1.77 6.41 15.02
CA GLY A 239 -1.38 5.10 14.52
C GLY A 239 -1.35 4.01 15.57
N GLU A 240 -1.47 2.77 15.12
CA GLU A 240 -1.41 1.58 15.98
C GLU A 240 -0.67 0.45 15.28
N ARG A 241 0.03 -0.37 16.07
CA ARG A 241 0.63 -1.61 15.54
C ARG A 241 -0.48 -2.58 15.18
N LYS A 242 -0.38 -3.16 14.00
CA LYS A 242 -1.39 -4.08 13.48
C LYS A 242 -0.73 -5.23 12.75
N VAL A 243 -1.26 -6.43 12.99
CA VAL A 243 -0.94 -7.61 12.19
C VAL A 243 -1.94 -7.64 11.04
N ASN A 244 -1.44 -7.84 9.82
CA ASN A 244 -2.26 -7.94 8.63
C ASN A 244 -1.89 -9.18 7.81
N TYR A 245 -2.86 -9.76 7.13
CA TYR A 245 -2.69 -10.96 6.30
C TYR A 245 -3.03 -10.64 4.85
N ARG A 246 -2.34 -11.30 3.93
CA ARG A 246 -2.73 -11.32 2.52
C ARG A 246 -3.91 -12.26 2.28
N LEU A 247 -4.08 -13.27 3.14
CA LEU A 247 -5.23 -14.17 3.14
C LEU A 247 -6.54 -13.38 3.24
N ARG A 248 -7.56 -13.85 2.51
CA ARG A 248 -8.92 -13.30 2.50
C ARG A 248 -9.91 -14.39 2.88
N ASP A 249 -11.05 -13.97 3.40
CA ASP A 249 -12.23 -14.81 3.62
C ASP A 249 -12.93 -15.22 2.31
#